data_AF-A0A496VQ37-F1
#
_entry.id   AF-A0A496VQ37-F1
#
_cell.length_a   1.000
_cell.length_b   1.000
_cell.length_c   1.000
_cell.angle_alpha   90.00
_cell.angle_beta   90.00
_cell.angle_gamma   90.00
#
_symmetry.space_group_name_H-M   'P 1'
#
loop_
_entity.id
_entity.type
_entity.pdbx_description
1 polymer ?
#
loop_
_entity_poly.entity_id
_entity_poly.type
_entity_poly.pdbx_seq_one_letter_code
_entity_poly.pdbx_strand_id
1 'polypeptide(L)'
;MNHKIMYQEFFKAFENVENLGGKAWEHAIAIDLLNNSNIKDCSIHCFHYQQMFECFFKHILETKSKFGAYSKSHKLNNLLEELIAATVFKTNKSKYRSDLTVITVCAEEYRYNFDIDCQGYLESVAVCNELIKELIEFEKE
;
A
#
# COMPACT_ATOMS: atom_id res chain seq x y z
N MET A 1 -1.89 20.16 15.32
CA MET A 1 -0.67 19.93 14.51
C MET A 1 -0.89 18.62 13.77
N ASN A 2 -1.20 18.66 12.47
CA ASN A 2 -1.35 17.44 11.67
C ASN A 2 0.04 16.84 11.49
N HIS A 3 0.30 15.73 12.16
CA HIS A 3 1.53 14.97 11.95
C HIS A 3 1.47 14.42 10.53
N LYS A 4 2.30 14.95 9.64
CA LYS A 4 2.49 14.40 8.30
C LYS A 4 2.99 12.96 8.47
N ILE A 5 2.28 12.02 7.86
CA ILE A 5 2.70 10.61 7.85
C ILE A 5 3.98 10.52 7.02
N MET A 6 5.02 9.92 7.60
CA MET A 6 6.28 9.61 6.91
C MET A 6 6.28 8.11 6.66
N TYR A 7 5.95 7.69 5.44
CA TYR A 7 5.78 6.29 5.10
C TYR A 7 7.10 5.53 5.21
N GLN A 8 8.23 6.14 4.86
CA GLN A 8 9.54 5.49 4.96
C GLN A 8 9.87 5.01 6.39
N GLU A 9 9.35 5.72 7.41
CA GLU A 9 9.56 5.36 8.82
C GLU A 9 8.81 4.08 9.19
N PHE A 10 7.61 3.86 8.64
CA PHE A 10 6.89 2.61 8.84
C PHE A 10 7.67 1.43 8.28
N PHE A 11 8.33 1.62 7.15
CA PHE A 11 9.06 0.58 6.42
C PHE A 11 10.56 0.57 6.72
N LYS A 12 11.03 1.24 7.78
CA LYS A 12 12.48 1.40 8.05
C LYS A 12 13.24 0.08 8.16
N ALA A 13 12.60 -0.99 8.64
CA ALA A 13 13.18 -2.32 8.71
C ALA A 13 13.54 -2.93 7.34
N PHE A 14 12.98 -2.38 6.26
CA PHE A 14 13.19 -2.82 4.88
C PHE A 14 14.15 -1.91 4.10
N GLU A 15 14.80 -0.96 4.76
CA GLU A 15 15.76 -0.05 4.13
C GLU A 15 16.86 -0.82 3.38
N ASN A 16 16.89 -0.64 2.06
CA ASN A 16 17.82 -1.29 1.13
C ASN A 16 17.83 -2.83 1.18
N VAL A 17 16.77 -3.46 1.67
CA VAL A 17 16.63 -4.92 1.63
C VAL A 17 16.26 -5.34 0.22
N GLU A 18 16.99 -6.30 -0.38
CA GLU A 18 16.76 -6.74 -1.76
C GLU A 18 15.60 -7.76 -1.87
N ASN A 19 14.40 -7.35 -1.46
CA ASN A 19 13.18 -8.14 -1.56
C ASN A 19 11.94 -7.24 -1.80
N LEU A 20 10.75 -7.83 -1.77
CA LEU A 20 9.49 -7.11 -1.97
C LEU A 20 9.20 -6.11 -0.83
N GLY A 21 9.60 -6.39 0.41
CA GLY A 21 9.55 -5.43 1.50
C GLY A 21 10.41 -4.18 1.23
N GLY A 22 11.62 -4.37 0.70
CA GLY A 22 12.47 -3.25 0.29
C GLY A 22 11.92 -2.45 -0.89
N LYS A 23 11.24 -3.12 -1.84
CA LYS A 23 10.48 -2.40 -2.88
C LYS A 23 9.33 -1.58 -2.29
N ALA A 24 8.60 -2.12 -1.31
CA ALA A 24 7.59 -1.33 -0.60
C ALA A 24 8.20 -0.09 0.07
N TRP A 25 9.38 -0.21 0.68
CA TRP A 25 10.12 0.92 1.25
C TRP A 25 10.55 1.96 0.20
N GLU A 26 11.05 1.54 -0.97
CA GLU A 26 11.38 2.47 -2.06
C GLU A 26 10.15 3.28 -2.51
N HIS A 27 8.98 2.63 -2.62
CA HIS A 27 7.72 3.31 -2.93
C HIS A 27 7.27 4.23 -1.79
N ALA A 28 7.48 3.85 -0.52
CA ALA A 28 7.23 4.68 0.65
C ALA A 28 8.06 5.98 0.64
N ILE A 29 9.35 5.91 0.25
CA ILE A 29 10.19 7.11 0.06
C ILE A 29 9.63 7.99 -1.05
N ALA A 30 9.25 7.41 -2.19
CA ALA A 30 8.70 8.18 -3.31
C ALA A 30 7.43 8.95 -2.87
N ILE A 31 6.55 8.32 -2.10
CA ILE A 31 5.36 8.96 -1.52
C ILE A 31 5.75 10.13 -0.62
N ASP A 32 6.73 9.95 0.27
CA ASP A 32 7.20 11.03 1.15
C ASP A 32 7.79 12.21 0.37
N LEU A 33 8.54 11.95 -0.71
CA LEU A 33 9.06 12.99 -1.60
C LEU A 33 7.93 13.74 -2.30
N LEU A 34 6.92 13.02 -2.82
CA LEU A 34 5.76 13.62 -3.49
C LEU A 34 4.94 14.48 -2.52
N ASN A 35 4.74 13.99 -1.30
CA ASN A 35 4.07 14.73 -0.23
C ASN A 35 4.80 16.03 0.14
N ASN A 36 6.11 16.10 -0.06
CA ASN A 36 6.95 17.29 0.17
C ASN A 36 7.13 18.17 -1.09
N SER A 37 6.51 17.81 -2.21
CA SER A 37 6.59 18.55 -3.46
C SER A 37 5.43 19.55 -3.62
N ASN A 38 5.50 20.37 -4.68
CA ASN A 38 4.40 21.24 -5.10
C ASN A 38 3.55 20.63 -6.24
N ILE A 39 3.69 19.34 -6.50
CA ILE A 39 2.93 18.63 -7.53
C ILE A 39 1.46 18.59 -7.08
N LYS A 40 0.56 19.07 -7.92
CA LYS A 40 -0.87 19.14 -7.62
C LYS A 40 -1.62 17.87 -8.00
N ASP A 41 -1.21 17.25 -9.09
CA ASP A 41 -1.80 16.02 -9.58
C ASP A 41 -1.35 14.83 -8.72
N CYS A 42 -2.31 14.00 -8.30
CA CYS A 42 -2.05 12.89 -7.39
C CYS A 42 -1.84 11.54 -8.10
N SER A 43 -1.86 11.47 -9.43
CA SER A 43 -1.73 10.20 -10.17
C SER A 43 -0.42 9.47 -9.84
N ILE A 44 0.70 10.20 -9.79
CA ILE A 44 2.01 9.64 -9.46
C ILE A 44 2.04 9.19 -7.99
N HIS A 45 1.49 10.00 -7.07
CA HIS A 45 1.37 9.61 -5.66
C HIS A 45 0.55 8.32 -5.53
N CYS A 46 -0.57 8.23 -6.24
CA CYS A 46 -1.43 7.05 -6.27
C CYS A 46 -0.73 5.81 -6.80
N PHE A 47 0.01 5.94 -7.90
CA PHE A 47 0.80 4.85 -8.45
C PHE A 47 1.77 4.29 -7.40
N HIS A 48 2.57 5.15 -6.75
CA HIS A 48 3.50 4.67 -5.73
C HIS A 48 2.78 4.12 -4.49
N TYR A 49 1.65 4.69 -4.09
CA TYR A 49 0.86 4.20 -2.96
C TYR A 49 0.30 2.80 -3.22
N GLN A 50 -0.23 2.56 -4.42
CA GLN A 50 -0.70 1.22 -4.81
C GLN A 50 0.44 0.22 -4.86
N GLN A 51 1.58 0.57 -5.47
CA GLN A 51 2.74 -0.31 -5.57
C GLN A 51 3.35 -0.64 -4.20
N MET A 52 3.43 0.34 -3.29
CA MET A 52 3.85 0.12 -1.90
C MET A 52 2.99 -0.97 -1.24
N PHE A 53 1.67 -0.86 -1.35
CA PHE A 53 0.74 -1.85 -0.82
C PHE A 53 0.88 -3.22 -1.46
N GLU A 54 0.96 -3.27 -2.79
CA GLU A 54 1.07 -4.52 -3.53
C GLU A 54 2.36 -5.27 -3.17
N CYS A 55 3.50 -4.57 -3.19
CA CYS A 55 4.79 -5.13 -2.79
C CYS A 55 4.73 -5.64 -1.36
N PHE A 56 4.13 -4.88 -0.43
CA PHE A 56 4.09 -5.29 0.97
C PHE A 56 3.16 -6.48 1.23
N PHE A 57 1.99 -6.54 0.59
CA PHE A 57 1.12 -7.71 0.67
C PHE A 57 1.83 -8.97 0.16
N LYS A 58 2.52 -8.86 -0.99
CA LYS A 58 3.24 -9.99 -1.58
C LYS A 58 4.43 -10.41 -0.75
N HIS A 59 5.15 -9.46 -0.14
CA HIS A 59 6.19 -9.75 0.85
C HIS A 59 5.64 -10.58 2.02
N ILE A 60 4.56 -10.14 2.66
CA ILE A 60 3.97 -10.87 3.80
C ILE A 60 3.47 -12.26 3.38
N LEU A 61 2.86 -12.38 2.19
CA LEU A 61 2.44 -13.67 1.64
C LEU A 61 3.63 -14.59 1.38
N GLU A 62 4.73 -14.07 0.84
CA GLU A 62 5.96 -14.83 0.59
C GLU A 62 6.62 -15.31 1.90
N THR A 63 6.65 -14.47 2.94
CA THR A 63 7.42 -14.76 4.15
C THR A 63 6.61 -15.42 5.26
N LYS A 64 5.29 -15.18 5.33
CA LYS A 64 4.43 -15.64 6.44
C LYS A 64 3.33 -16.62 6.05
N SER A 65 3.08 -16.86 4.75
CA SER A 65 2.15 -17.91 4.36
C SER A 65 2.77 -19.30 4.44
N LYS A 66 1.94 -20.33 4.61
CA LYS A 66 2.39 -21.73 4.68
C LYS A 66 3.19 -22.18 3.45
N PHE A 67 2.90 -21.62 2.28
CA PHE A 67 3.46 -22.05 0.99
C PHE A 67 4.49 -21.08 0.41
N GLY A 68 4.68 -19.91 1.04
CA GLY A 68 5.59 -18.87 0.56
C GLY A 68 5.31 -18.39 -0.86
N ALA A 69 4.02 -18.27 -1.21
CA ALA A 69 3.59 -17.90 -2.54
C ALA A 69 2.48 -16.85 -2.49
N TYR A 70 2.40 -16.04 -3.54
CA TYR A 70 1.36 -15.05 -3.74
C TYR A 70 0.81 -15.13 -5.16
N SER A 71 -0.45 -14.76 -5.35
CA SER A 71 -1.06 -14.69 -6.67
C SER A 71 -0.43 -13.59 -7.55
N LYS A 72 -0.59 -13.72 -8.87
CA LYS A 72 -0.21 -12.67 -9.84
C LYS A 72 -1.18 -11.49 -9.85
N SER A 73 -2.02 -11.34 -8.82
CA SER A 73 -2.97 -10.23 -8.72
C SER A 73 -2.23 -8.92 -8.45
N HIS A 74 -2.75 -7.83 -9.02
CA HIS A 74 -2.42 -6.44 -8.70
C HIS A 74 -3.55 -5.75 -7.93
N LYS A 75 -4.71 -6.42 -7.83
CA LYS A 75 -5.89 -5.92 -7.13
C LYS A 75 -5.69 -6.06 -5.62
N LEU A 76 -5.60 -4.93 -4.92
CA LEU A 76 -5.25 -4.90 -3.50
C LEU A 76 -6.28 -5.60 -2.61
N ASN A 77 -7.57 -5.51 -2.96
CA ASN A 77 -8.63 -6.19 -2.22
C ASN A 77 -8.48 -7.73 -2.30
N ASN A 78 -8.06 -8.27 -3.46
CA ASN A 78 -7.84 -9.69 -3.63
C ASN A 78 -6.61 -10.15 -2.83
N LEU A 79 -5.54 -9.34 -2.82
CA LEU A 79 -4.33 -9.63 -2.04
C LEU A 79 -4.61 -9.62 -0.53
N LEU A 80 -5.46 -8.70 -0.04
CA LEU A 80 -5.89 -8.71 1.36
C LEU A 80 -6.68 -9.99 1.70
N GLU A 81 -7.59 -10.42 0.83
CA GLU A 81 -8.35 -11.66 1.04
C GLU A 81 -7.44 -12.89 1.04
N GLU A 82 -6.48 -12.94 0.12
CA GLU A 82 -5.47 -13.98 0.04
C GLU A 82 -4.62 -14.03 1.32
N LEU A 83 -4.16 -12.88 1.81
CA LEU A 83 -3.37 -12.77 3.02
C LEU A 83 -4.15 -13.27 4.26
N ILE A 84 -5.41 -12.87 4.41
CA ILE A 84 -6.28 -13.33 5.51
C ILE A 84 -6.52 -14.86 5.45
N ALA A 85 -6.59 -15.42 4.24
CA ALA A 85 -6.82 -16.86 4.03
C ALA A 85 -5.55 -17.69 4.22
N ALA A 86 -4.38 -17.16 3.84
CA ALA A 86 -3.12 -17.89 3.79
C ALA A 86 -2.23 -17.70 5.03
N THR A 87 -2.55 -16.74 5.90
CA THR A 87 -1.78 -16.40 7.10
C THR A 87 -2.67 -16.33 8.35
N VAL A 88 -2.04 -16.12 9.52
CA VAL A 88 -2.79 -15.89 10.77
C VAL A 88 -3.32 -14.47 10.92
N PHE A 89 -2.94 -13.54 10.04
CA PHE A 89 -3.41 -12.15 10.07
C PHE A 89 -4.95 -12.06 10.02
N LYS A 90 -5.50 -11.17 10.84
CA LYS A 90 -6.94 -10.90 10.91
C LYS A 90 -7.20 -9.41 10.91
N THR A 91 -8.18 -9.00 10.11
CA THR A 91 -8.69 -7.62 10.09
C THR A 91 -10.13 -7.59 9.59
N ASN A 92 -10.82 -6.46 9.75
CA ASN A 92 -12.14 -6.23 9.16
C ASN A 92 -12.00 -5.87 7.67
N LYS A 93 -11.87 -6.88 6.79
CA LYS A 93 -11.70 -6.65 5.34
C LYS A 93 -12.79 -5.78 4.70
N SER A 94 -14.02 -5.81 5.23
CA SER A 94 -15.13 -5.00 4.73
C SER A 94 -14.90 -3.50 4.91
N LYS A 95 -14.12 -3.11 5.93
CA LYS A 95 -13.72 -1.73 6.19
C LYS A 95 -12.85 -1.15 5.07
N TYR A 96 -11.98 -1.98 4.47
CA TYR A 96 -10.96 -1.52 3.53
C TYR A 96 -11.32 -1.77 2.05
N ARG A 97 -12.36 -2.57 1.79
CA ARG A 97 -12.64 -3.08 0.44
C ARG A 97 -12.85 -1.98 -0.61
N SER A 98 -13.65 -0.97 -0.27
CA SER A 98 -13.96 0.13 -1.20
C SER A 98 -12.70 0.95 -1.49
N ASP A 99 -11.97 1.35 -0.45
CA ASP A 99 -10.78 2.18 -0.57
C ASP A 99 -9.65 1.48 -1.31
N LEU A 100 -9.40 0.19 -1.02
CA LEU A 100 -8.42 -0.60 -1.79
C LEU A 100 -8.79 -0.72 -3.26
N THR A 101 -10.08 -0.72 -3.59
CA THR A 101 -10.56 -0.70 -4.99
C THR A 101 -10.28 0.65 -5.63
N VAL A 102 -10.57 1.76 -4.94
CA VAL A 102 -10.25 3.12 -5.40
C VAL A 102 -8.76 3.25 -5.69
N ILE A 103 -7.88 2.82 -4.77
CA ILE A 103 -6.42 2.84 -4.95
C ILE A 103 -6.00 2.01 -6.18
N THR A 104 -6.59 0.83 -6.37
CA THR A 104 -6.29 -0.04 -7.52
C THR A 104 -6.66 0.63 -8.84
N VAL A 105 -7.91 1.09 -8.96
CA VAL A 105 -8.42 1.78 -10.18
C VAL A 105 -7.62 3.04 -10.45
N CYS A 106 -7.30 3.79 -9.41
CA CYS A 106 -6.53 5.01 -9.49
C CYS A 106 -5.16 4.78 -10.15
N ALA A 107 -4.43 3.73 -9.74
CA ALA A 107 -3.14 3.38 -10.34
C ALA A 107 -3.27 2.76 -11.75
N GLU A 108 -4.39 2.11 -12.08
CA GLU A 108 -4.60 1.51 -13.39
C GLU A 108 -4.94 2.55 -14.46
N GLU A 109 -5.90 3.43 -14.16
CA GLU A 109 -6.58 4.32 -15.11
C GLU A 109 -5.92 5.70 -15.24
N TYR A 110 -5.38 6.26 -14.15
CA TYR A 110 -4.98 7.67 -14.12
C TYR A 110 -3.48 7.91 -14.35
N ARG A 111 -2.71 6.88 -14.70
CA ARG A 111 -1.27 7.05 -15.04
C ARG A 111 -1.02 8.02 -16.19
N TYR A 112 -1.98 8.17 -17.09
CA TYR A 112 -1.91 9.06 -18.25
C TYR A 112 -3.06 10.06 -18.30
N ASN A 113 -3.87 10.14 -17.23
CA ASN A 113 -5.06 10.99 -17.15
C ASN A 113 -4.98 11.92 -15.93
N PHE A 114 -5.31 13.20 -16.14
CA PHE A 114 -5.31 14.26 -15.13
C PHE A 114 -6.69 14.50 -14.48
N ASP A 115 -7.72 13.74 -14.88
CA ASP A 115 -9.10 13.89 -14.37
C ASP A 115 -9.34 13.19 -13.02
N ILE A 116 -8.28 12.78 -12.33
CA ILE A 116 -8.39 12.10 -11.05
C ILE A 116 -8.99 13.02 -9.97
N ASP A 117 -10.00 12.53 -9.26
CA ASP A 117 -10.47 13.16 -8.02
C ASP A 117 -9.45 12.93 -6.90
N CYS A 118 -8.51 13.85 -6.76
CA CYS A 118 -7.47 13.77 -5.73
C CYS A 118 -8.03 13.85 -4.31
N GLN A 119 -9.15 14.53 -4.10
CA GLN A 119 -9.74 14.61 -2.77
C GLN A 119 -10.30 13.25 -2.36
N GLY A 120 -11.11 12.63 -3.23
CA GLY A 120 -11.61 11.28 -2.99
C GLY A 120 -10.50 10.23 -2.85
N TYR A 121 -9.45 10.34 -3.65
CA TYR A 121 -8.26 9.50 -3.52
C TYR A 121 -7.59 9.63 -2.13
N LEU A 122 -7.37 10.86 -1.66
CA LEU A 122 -6.70 11.10 -0.37
C LEU A 122 -7.54 10.64 0.83
N GLU A 123 -8.86 10.68 0.72
CA GLU A 123 -9.78 10.10 1.71
C GLU A 123 -9.60 8.58 1.80
N SER A 124 -9.51 7.89 0.66
CA SER A 124 -9.19 6.46 0.63
C SER A 124 -7.79 6.14 1.15
N VAL A 125 -6.79 6.99 0.87
CA VAL A 125 -5.46 6.87 1.47
C VAL A 125 -5.54 6.91 3.00
N ALA A 126 -6.30 7.84 3.58
CA ALA A 126 -6.43 7.96 5.02
C ALA A 126 -6.98 6.69 5.67
N VAL A 127 -7.99 6.05 5.05
CA VAL A 127 -8.54 4.76 5.51
C VAL A 127 -7.50 3.65 5.37
N CYS A 128 -6.86 3.55 4.20
CA CYS A 128 -5.87 2.51 3.94
C CYS A 128 -4.60 2.65 4.82
N ASN A 129 -4.26 3.85 5.30
CA ASN A 129 -3.15 4.05 6.23
C ASN A 129 -3.33 3.27 7.54
N GLU A 130 -4.57 3.03 7.97
CA GLU A 130 -4.86 2.20 9.13
C GLU A 130 -4.49 0.74 8.86
N LEU A 131 -4.82 0.23 7.67
CA LEU A 131 -4.43 -1.12 7.24
C LEU A 131 -2.91 -1.27 7.14
N ILE A 132 -2.18 -0.27 6.64
CA ILE A 132 -0.71 -0.31 6.61
C ILE A 132 -0.16 -0.53 8.02
N LYS A 133 -0.67 0.21 9.02
CA LYS A 133 -0.21 0.08 10.41
C LYS A 133 -0.49 -1.31 10.96
N GLU A 134 -1.66 -1.88 10.70
CA GLU A 134 -1.99 -3.26 11.08
C GLU A 134 -1.03 -4.27 10.44
N LEU A 135 -0.71 -4.11 9.15
CA LEU A 135 0.21 -4.99 8.43
C LEU A 135 1.65 -4.85 8.93
N ILE A 136 2.10 -3.62 9.23
CA ILE A 136 3.43 -3.36 9.79
C ILE A 136 3.58 -3.98 11.18
N GLU A 137 2.53 -3.93 12.00
CA GLU A 137 2.56 -4.59 13.30
C GLU A 137 2.62 -6.11 13.14
N PHE A 138 1.79 -6.68 12.26
CA PHE A 138 1.83 -8.10 11.95
C PHE A 138 3.17 -8.56 11.39
N GLU A 139 3.85 -7.74 10.59
CA GLU A 139 5.15 -8.08 10.03
C GLU A 139 6.25 -8.20 11.09
N LYS A 140 6.16 -7.46 12.20
CA LYS A 140 7.15 -7.51 13.28
C LYS A 140 7.05 -8.75 14.17
N GLU A 141 5.91 -9.45 14.16
CA GLU A 141 5.66 -10.69 14.92
C GLU A 141 6.43 -11.90 14.37
#